data_AF-A0A9D0GCI9-F1
#
_entry.id   AF-A0A9D0GCI9-F1
#
_cell.length_a   1.000
_cell.length_b   1.000
_cell.length_c   1.000
_cell.angle_alpha   90.00
_cell.angle_beta   90.00
_cell.angle_gamma   90.00
#
_symmetry.space_group_name_H-M   'P 1'
#
loop_
_entity.id
_entity.type
_entity.pdbx_description
1 polymer ?
#
loop_
_entity_poly.entity_id
_entity_poly.type
_entity_poly.pdbx_seq_one_letter_code
_entity_poly.pdbx_strand_id
1 'polypeptide(L)'
;MTENHAPIAAVSKALNVHWPTPDTSRTIANLMAAGDLPDVVQLEDLDRLPDTACRDWLNFLTQWAQSSQGVADRGCTPTALCMIVPAVAVLPQVPESGVHLGIHWWWGFPSALEIHLLCRLDGESDDWDASARWREHLLPALAGSDVSLAEYLWDDLHLDVEHLVRRLNAFAQQQGWETRTLQTWGSEEIAAVSSHDQRHHMLSPPAQWRTLWAHGALNWTLEYGLELHTAALAALGRDEELRHRVWRGQAELLLPLIDQMRLTVCDDLTHSYGRDWPVRWNRPASPEEDAAVRNSPLACQWGYLEWLLKNCAHLRSERRWIPLVSLARWIRNEMAHYRPVTFRDFEGFWYEVERAAAH
;
A
#
# COMPACT_ATOMS: atom_id res chain seq x y z
N MET A 1 -2.93 4.66 -34.80
CA MET A 1 -1.81 5.24 -35.59
C MET A 1 -1.10 4.10 -36.30
N THR A 2 -1.32 3.88 -37.60
CA THR A 2 -0.76 2.74 -38.36
C THR A 2 0.22 3.14 -39.47
N GLU A 3 0.50 4.42 -39.64
CA GLU A 3 1.50 4.89 -40.59
C GLU A 3 2.75 5.34 -39.81
N ASN A 4 3.89 4.72 -40.11
CA ASN A 4 5.19 4.93 -39.49
C ASN A 4 5.78 6.31 -39.89
N HIS A 5 5.08 7.39 -39.56
CA HIS A 5 5.53 8.75 -39.81
C HIS A 5 6.58 9.13 -38.76
N ALA A 6 7.67 9.77 -39.21
CA ALA A 6 8.65 10.37 -38.31
C ALA A 6 7.92 11.25 -37.27
N PRO A 7 8.31 11.22 -35.97
CA PRO A 7 7.62 11.93 -34.89
C PRO A 7 7.24 13.38 -35.23
N ILE A 8 8.15 14.10 -35.88
CA ILE A 8 7.90 15.48 -36.29
C ILE A 8 6.73 15.62 -37.28
N ALA A 9 6.60 14.71 -38.24
CA ALA A 9 5.50 14.73 -39.19
C ALA A 9 4.17 14.39 -38.51
N ALA A 10 4.18 13.46 -37.55
CA ALA A 10 3.01 13.11 -36.75
C ALA A 10 2.53 14.30 -35.92
N VAL A 11 3.43 14.95 -35.16
CA VAL A 11 3.11 16.13 -34.35
C VAL A 11 2.63 17.30 -35.23
N SER A 12 3.33 17.58 -36.33
CA SER A 12 2.97 18.69 -37.23
C SER A 12 1.59 18.50 -37.84
N LYS A 13 1.24 17.26 -38.21
CA LYS A 13 -0.07 16.90 -38.75
C LYS A 13 -1.14 17.02 -37.66
N ALA A 14 -0.88 16.50 -36.45
CA ALA A 14 -1.84 16.53 -35.34
C ALA A 14 -2.16 17.95 -34.88
N LEU A 15 -1.15 18.84 -34.86
CA LEU A 15 -1.30 20.23 -34.45
C LEU A 15 -1.67 21.18 -35.60
N ASN A 16 -1.91 20.65 -36.81
CA ASN A 16 -2.22 21.44 -38.02
C ASN A 16 -1.22 22.59 -38.26
N VAL A 17 0.08 22.30 -38.15
CA VAL A 17 1.13 23.32 -38.24
C VAL A 17 1.27 23.83 -39.67
N HIS A 18 1.12 25.14 -39.83
CA HIS A 18 1.31 25.83 -41.10
C HIS A 18 2.77 26.22 -41.25
N TRP A 19 3.45 25.54 -42.16
CA TRP A 19 4.84 25.83 -42.44
C TRP A 19 4.98 27.09 -43.32
N PRO A 20 5.93 28.00 -43.03
CA PRO A 20 6.07 29.26 -43.77
C PRO A 20 6.25 29.06 -45.28
N THR A 21 7.00 28.02 -45.67
CA THR A 21 7.17 27.60 -47.07
C THR A 21 7.17 26.07 -47.19
N PRO A 22 6.83 25.53 -48.38
CA PRO A 22 6.95 24.09 -48.67
C PRO A 22 8.37 23.56 -48.46
N ASP A 23 9.38 24.38 -48.76
CA ASP A 23 10.80 24.03 -48.68
C ASP A 23 11.40 24.15 -47.27
N THR A 24 10.61 24.61 -46.29
CA THR A 24 11.10 24.74 -44.90
C THR A 24 11.43 23.36 -44.34
N SER A 25 12.70 23.15 -43.99
CA SER A 25 13.18 21.92 -43.35
C SER A 25 12.31 21.55 -42.16
N ARG A 26 11.81 20.31 -42.15
CA ARG A 26 10.99 19.78 -41.05
C ARG A 26 11.93 19.41 -39.88
N THR A 27 12.34 20.40 -39.12
CA THR A 27 13.15 20.25 -37.90
C THR A 27 12.35 20.71 -36.68
N ILE A 28 12.69 20.22 -35.49
CA ILE A 28 11.98 20.58 -34.25
C ILE A 28 12.14 22.06 -33.93
N ALA A 29 13.32 22.63 -34.17
CA ALA A 29 13.56 24.06 -34.02
C ALA A 29 12.62 24.90 -34.90
N ASN A 30 12.38 24.48 -36.15
CA ASN A 30 11.45 25.17 -37.04
C ASN A 30 9.99 24.94 -36.65
N LEU A 31 9.66 23.75 -36.13
CA LEU A 31 8.33 23.44 -35.58
C LEU A 31 8.00 24.38 -34.40
N MET A 32 8.92 24.54 -33.46
CA MET A 32 8.77 25.46 -32.32
C MET A 32 8.69 26.93 -32.73
N ALA A 33 9.32 27.29 -33.84
CA ALA A 33 9.28 28.65 -34.37
C ALA A 33 8.01 28.97 -35.17
N ALA A 34 7.13 27.98 -35.43
CA ALA A 34 5.96 28.14 -36.27
C ALA A 34 4.83 29.03 -35.68
N GLY A 35 5.04 29.63 -34.51
CA GLY A 35 4.21 30.72 -33.96
C GLY A 35 2.88 30.32 -33.31
N ASP A 36 2.34 29.14 -33.63
CA ASP A 36 0.97 28.73 -33.27
C ASP A 36 0.91 27.41 -32.47
N LEU A 37 1.97 27.05 -31.74
CA LEU A 37 1.92 25.86 -30.88
C LEU A 37 1.18 26.14 -29.57
N PRO A 38 0.46 25.15 -29.01
CA PRO A 38 -0.12 25.28 -27.68
C PRO A 38 0.97 25.39 -26.61
N ASP A 39 0.60 25.77 -25.38
CA ASP A 39 1.53 25.82 -24.26
C ASP A 39 2.05 24.42 -23.87
N VAL A 40 1.20 23.40 -24.02
CA VAL A 40 1.51 22.01 -23.66
C VAL A 40 1.01 21.07 -24.75
N VAL A 41 1.85 20.12 -25.14
CA VAL A 41 1.51 18.99 -26.00
C VAL A 41 1.69 17.71 -25.18
N GLN A 42 0.65 16.90 -25.06
CA GLN A 42 0.71 15.59 -24.42
C GLN A 42 0.79 14.50 -25.48
N LEU A 43 1.74 13.58 -25.31
CA LEU A 43 1.85 12.37 -26.13
C LEU A 43 1.33 11.17 -25.33
N GLU A 44 0.45 10.40 -25.97
CA GLU A 44 -0.21 9.24 -25.37
C GLU A 44 0.09 7.97 -26.18
N ASP A 45 -0.19 6.81 -25.59
CA ASP A 45 -0.15 5.48 -26.24
C ASP A 45 1.21 5.06 -26.84
N LEU A 46 2.34 5.56 -26.31
CA LEU A 46 3.67 5.15 -26.82
C LEU A 46 4.02 3.70 -26.51
N ASP A 47 3.46 3.13 -25.47
CA ASP A 47 3.57 1.70 -25.12
C ASP A 47 2.91 0.78 -26.16
N ARG A 48 2.03 1.32 -27.01
CA ARG A 48 1.41 0.58 -28.11
C ARG A 48 2.27 0.59 -29.38
N LEU A 49 3.35 1.36 -29.39
CA LEU A 49 4.25 1.45 -30.53
C LEU A 49 5.30 0.34 -30.50
N PRO A 50 5.78 -0.13 -31.68
CA PRO A 50 6.96 -0.98 -31.74
C PRO A 50 8.19 -0.30 -31.11
N ASP A 51 9.10 -1.09 -30.54
CA ASP A 51 10.31 -0.61 -29.86
C ASP A 51 11.11 0.43 -30.65
N THR A 52 11.20 0.23 -31.97
CA THR A 52 11.91 1.15 -32.87
C THR A 52 11.23 2.51 -32.95
N ALA A 53 9.90 2.54 -33.04
CA ALA A 53 9.13 3.77 -33.08
C ALA A 53 9.13 4.46 -31.70
N CYS A 54 9.03 3.69 -30.61
CA CYS A 54 9.19 4.22 -29.26
C CYS A 54 10.55 4.92 -29.09
N ARG A 55 11.64 4.30 -29.56
CA ARG A 55 12.98 4.90 -29.58
C ARG A 55 13.02 6.21 -30.36
N ASP A 56 12.39 6.26 -31.53
CA ASP A 56 12.35 7.48 -32.33
C ASP A 56 11.63 8.62 -31.60
N TRP A 57 10.57 8.32 -30.86
CA TRP A 57 9.89 9.31 -30.02
C TRP A 57 10.69 9.76 -28.80
N LEU A 58 11.43 8.86 -28.14
CA LEU A 58 12.34 9.22 -27.04
C LEU A 58 13.50 10.11 -27.54
N ASN A 59 14.01 9.82 -28.74
CA ASN A 59 14.99 10.69 -29.40
C ASN A 59 14.37 12.05 -29.75
N PHE A 60 13.13 12.07 -30.23
CA PHE A 60 12.38 13.30 -30.49
C PHE A 60 12.21 14.15 -29.22
N LEU A 61 11.89 13.55 -28.06
CA LEU A 61 11.83 14.23 -26.76
C LEU A 61 13.17 14.89 -26.39
N THR A 62 14.28 14.17 -26.56
CA THR A 62 15.62 14.70 -26.28
C THR A 62 15.93 15.91 -27.17
N GLN A 63 15.61 15.83 -28.45
CA GLN A 63 15.80 16.94 -29.40
C GLN A 63 14.83 18.11 -29.13
N TRP A 64 13.62 17.82 -28.64
CA TRP A 64 12.67 18.82 -28.16
C TRP A 64 13.26 19.61 -27.00
N ALA A 65 13.76 18.93 -25.97
CA ALA A 65 14.39 19.58 -24.82
C ALA A 65 15.58 20.49 -25.22
N GLN A 66 16.41 20.03 -26.16
CA GLN A 66 17.51 20.83 -26.72
C GLN A 66 17.01 22.07 -27.48
N SER A 67 15.95 21.92 -28.27
CA SER A 67 15.36 23.04 -29.01
C SER A 67 14.67 24.04 -28.07
N SER A 68 14.05 23.55 -26.99
CA SER A 68 13.44 24.38 -25.95
C SER A 68 14.45 25.30 -25.27
N GLN A 69 15.68 24.82 -24.99
CA GLN A 69 16.76 25.66 -24.49
C GLN A 69 17.03 26.84 -25.44
N GLY A 70 17.14 26.59 -26.75
CA GLY A 70 17.40 27.66 -27.72
C GLY A 70 16.23 28.65 -27.89
N VAL A 71 14.99 28.24 -27.59
CA VAL A 71 13.84 29.16 -27.50
C VAL A 71 13.92 30.00 -26.22
N ALA A 72 14.23 29.37 -25.09
CA ALA A 72 14.41 30.04 -23.80
C ALA A 72 15.55 31.06 -23.81
N ASP A 73 16.68 30.75 -24.42
CA ASP A 73 17.84 31.65 -24.56
C ASP A 73 17.52 32.93 -25.35
N ARG A 74 16.48 32.89 -26.19
CA ARG A 74 15.97 34.05 -26.93
C ARG A 74 14.92 34.85 -26.15
N GLY A 75 14.66 34.49 -24.90
CA GLY A 75 13.67 35.14 -24.04
C GLY A 75 12.23 34.74 -24.32
N CYS A 76 12.01 33.64 -25.05
CA CYS A 76 10.67 33.11 -25.34
C CYS A 76 10.35 31.91 -24.44
N THR A 77 9.07 31.67 -24.19
CA THR A 77 8.61 30.47 -23.46
C THR A 77 8.42 29.31 -24.44
N PRO A 78 9.17 28.20 -24.32
CA PRO A 78 8.98 27.05 -25.19
C PRO A 78 7.69 26.31 -24.86
N THR A 79 7.03 25.74 -25.88
CA THR A 79 5.96 24.76 -25.69
C THR A 79 6.49 23.54 -24.93
N ALA A 80 5.79 23.16 -23.86
CA ALA A 80 6.08 21.96 -23.11
C ALA A 80 5.61 20.71 -23.87
N LEU A 81 6.43 19.66 -23.85
CA LEU A 81 6.07 18.35 -24.36
C LEU A 81 6.05 17.36 -23.20
N CYS A 82 4.89 16.76 -22.94
CA CYS A 82 4.67 15.82 -21.85
C CYS A 82 4.41 14.42 -22.40
N MET A 83 4.94 13.42 -21.70
CA MET A 83 4.77 12.01 -22.01
C MET A 83 4.58 11.23 -20.72
N ILE A 84 3.52 10.42 -20.67
CA ILE A 84 3.25 9.48 -19.58
C ILE A 84 3.25 8.08 -20.18
N VAL A 85 4.18 7.23 -19.73
CA VAL A 85 4.43 5.93 -20.33
C VAL A 85 4.70 4.86 -19.27
N PRO A 86 4.26 3.62 -19.49
CA PRO A 86 4.69 2.47 -18.71
C PRO A 86 6.22 2.38 -18.70
N ALA A 87 6.78 2.30 -17.49
CA ALA A 87 8.21 2.25 -17.29
C ALA A 87 8.88 1.11 -18.08
N VAL A 88 8.25 -0.06 -18.14
CA VAL A 88 8.75 -1.24 -18.87
C VAL A 88 9.06 -0.95 -20.35
N ALA A 89 8.27 -0.08 -21.00
CA ALA A 89 8.43 0.23 -22.41
C ALA A 89 9.65 1.13 -22.68
N VAL A 90 10.04 1.95 -21.70
CA VAL A 90 11.05 3.00 -21.91
C VAL A 90 12.33 2.79 -21.09
N LEU A 91 12.30 1.95 -20.05
CA LEU A 91 13.39 1.80 -19.09
C LEU A 91 14.78 1.59 -19.73
N PRO A 92 14.95 0.76 -20.77
CA PRO A 92 16.26 0.54 -21.40
C PRO A 92 16.83 1.78 -22.12
N GLN A 93 16.00 2.80 -22.34
CA GLN A 93 16.27 3.94 -23.21
C GLN A 93 15.86 5.28 -22.57
N VAL A 94 15.66 5.30 -21.25
CA VAL A 94 15.25 6.53 -20.54
C VAL A 94 16.31 7.60 -20.78
N PRO A 95 15.94 8.77 -21.30
CA PRO A 95 16.89 9.86 -21.52
C PRO A 95 17.47 10.36 -20.19
N GLU A 96 18.60 11.05 -20.24
CA GLU A 96 19.10 11.73 -19.05
C GLU A 96 18.25 12.96 -18.75
N SER A 97 17.92 13.18 -17.48
CA SER A 97 17.23 14.40 -17.06
C SER A 97 18.15 15.62 -17.23
N GLY A 98 17.58 16.75 -17.62
CA GLY A 98 18.29 18.02 -17.78
C GLY A 98 17.41 19.22 -17.45
N VAL A 99 17.95 20.43 -17.61
CA VAL A 99 17.23 21.68 -17.28
C VAL A 99 15.89 21.80 -18.02
N HIS A 100 15.82 21.33 -19.27
CA HIS A 100 14.61 21.35 -20.10
C HIS A 100 13.97 19.97 -20.32
N LEU A 101 14.40 18.97 -19.55
CA LEU A 101 13.82 17.63 -19.58
C LEU A 101 13.70 17.09 -18.16
N GLY A 102 12.52 17.26 -17.58
CA GLY A 102 12.14 16.65 -16.30
C GLY A 102 11.71 15.19 -16.50
N ILE A 103 12.21 14.31 -15.63
CA ILE A 103 11.77 12.91 -15.57
C ILE A 103 11.18 12.69 -14.19
N HIS A 104 9.91 12.33 -14.16
CA HIS A 104 9.16 12.07 -12.93
C HIS A 104 8.81 10.59 -12.87
N TRP A 105 9.03 9.99 -11.69
CA TRP A 105 8.82 8.56 -11.47
C TRP A 105 7.58 8.38 -10.59
N TRP A 106 6.66 7.52 -11.03
CA TRP A 106 5.46 7.17 -10.25
C TRP A 106 5.63 5.79 -9.61
N TRP A 107 5.69 5.75 -8.27
CA TRP A 107 5.76 4.50 -7.51
C TRP A 107 4.46 3.70 -7.53
N GLY A 108 3.34 4.42 -7.64
CA GLY A 108 2.01 3.85 -7.64
C GLY A 108 1.03 4.87 -7.08
N PHE A 109 -0.18 4.87 -7.62
CA PHE A 109 -1.36 5.52 -7.07
C PHE A 109 -2.52 4.56 -7.32
N PRO A 110 -3.40 4.29 -6.35
CA PRO A 110 -3.49 4.83 -4.98
C PRO A 110 -2.36 4.41 -4.02
N SER A 111 -2.23 5.04 -2.85
CA SER A 111 -1.43 4.51 -1.71
C SER A 111 -2.23 3.50 -0.89
N ALA A 112 -1.60 2.89 0.11
CA ALA A 112 -2.28 1.99 1.05
C ALA A 112 -3.43 2.70 1.77
N LEU A 113 -3.29 3.97 2.12
CA LEU A 113 -4.37 4.75 2.73
C LEU A 113 -5.57 4.93 1.79
N GLU A 114 -5.34 5.16 0.50
CA GLU A 114 -6.46 5.26 -0.44
C GLU A 114 -7.12 3.89 -0.69
N ILE A 115 -6.38 2.78 -0.72
CA ILE A 115 -6.98 1.43 -0.73
C ILE A 115 -7.84 1.20 0.52
N HIS A 116 -7.37 1.65 1.69
CA HIS A 116 -8.12 1.60 2.94
C HIS A 116 -9.44 2.38 2.84
N LEU A 117 -9.40 3.59 2.28
CA LEU A 117 -10.59 4.41 2.05
C LEU A 117 -11.55 3.77 1.05
N LEU A 118 -11.04 3.15 -0.02
CA LEU A 118 -11.88 2.41 -0.98
C LEU A 118 -12.61 1.24 -0.30
N CYS A 119 -11.92 0.48 0.55
CA CYS A 119 -12.55 -0.59 1.32
C CYS A 119 -13.67 -0.07 2.23
N ARG A 120 -13.43 1.08 2.88
CA ARG A 120 -14.41 1.71 3.75
C ARG A 120 -15.66 2.16 2.98
N LEU A 121 -15.49 2.80 1.83
CA LEU A 121 -16.59 3.34 1.03
C LEU A 121 -17.53 2.24 0.51
N ASP A 122 -17.00 1.07 0.15
CA ASP A 122 -17.82 -0.07 -0.27
C ASP A 122 -18.60 -0.68 0.91
N GLY A 123 -18.00 -0.66 2.11
CA GLY A 123 -18.59 -1.15 3.35
C GLY A 123 -19.70 -0.27 3.95
N GLU A 124 -19.98 0.93 3.40
CA GLU A 124 -21.04 1.81 3.91
C GLU A 124 -22.47 1.38 3.51
N SER A 125 -22.61 0.31 2.71
CA SER A 125 -23.88 -0.10 2.13
C SER A 125 -24.74 -1.06 2.97
N ASP A 126 -24.19 -1.71 4.02
CA ASP A 126 -24.93 -2.53 4.99
C ASP A 126 -24.20 -2.50 6.35
N ASP A 127 -24.87 -2.89 7.45
CA ASP A 127 -24.28 -2.97 8.81
C ASP A 127 -22.82 -3.45 8.74
N TRP A 128 -21.91 -2.67 9.35
CA TRP A 128 -20.46 -2.90 9.35
C TRP A 128 -20.09 -4.26 9.96
N ASP A 129 -20.24 -5.32 9.17
CA ASP A 129 -19.96 -6.70 9.55
C ASP A 129 -18.45 -6.92 9.75
N ALA A 130 -18.10 -7.91 10.56
CA ALA A 130 -16.73 -8.35 10.80
C ALA A 130 -15.96 -8.50 9.48
N SER A 131 -16.58 -9.05 8.44
CA SER A 131 -15.94 -9.17 7.12
C SER A 131 -15.48 -7.83 6.53
N ALA A 132 -16.29 -6.78 6.63
CA ALA A 132 -15.94 -5.45 6.12
C ALA A 132 -14.76 -4.85 6.91
N ARG A 133 -14.79 -4.91 8.25
CA ARG A 133 -13.69 -4.46 9.12
C ARG A 133 -12.39 -5.22 8.84
N TRP A 134 -12.49 -6.53 8.65
CA TRP A 134 -11.34 -7.37 8.36
C TRP A 134 -10.70 -6.99 7.03
N ARG A 135 -11.50 -6.87 5.97
CA ARG A 135 -11.03 -6.45 4.64
C ARG A 135 -10.43 -5.06 4.65
N GLU A 136 -11.08 -4.10 5.31
CA GLU A 136 -10.62 -2.71 5.44
C GLU A 136 -9.17 -2.63 5.91
N HIS A 137 -8.74 -3.49 6.82
CA HIS A 137 -7.38 -3.44 7.37
C HIS A 137 -6.40 -4.43 6.73
N LEU A 138 -6.84 -5.63 6.32
CA LEU A 138 -5.93 -6.61 5.72
C LEU A 138 -5.62 -6.27 4.27
N LEU A 139 -6.58 -5.79 3.49
CA LEU A 139 -6.40 -5.58 2.06
C LEU A 139 -5.34 -4.50 1.77
N PRO A 140 -5.33 -3.33 2.42
CA PRO A 140 -4.27 -2.34 2.23
C PRO A 140 -2.89 -2.86 2.60
N ALA A 141 -2.80 -3.63 3.69
CA ALA A 141 -1.54 -4.19 4.18
C ALA A 141 -0.92 -5.21 3.20
N LEU A 142 -1.76 -5.88 2.40
CA LEU A 142 -1.36 -6.86 1.39
C LEU A 142 -1.20 -6.25 0.00
N ALA A 143 -2.10 -5.39 -0.44
CA ALA A 143 -2.10 -4.81 -1.77
C ALA A 143 -1.16 -3.61 -1.91
N GLY A 144 -0.95 -2.85 -0.83
CA GLY A 144 -0.22 -1.58 -0.90
C GLY A 144 -0.92 -0.61 -1.85
N SER A 145 -0.34 -0.36 -3.02
CA SER A 145 -0.90 0.49 -4.08
C SER A 145 -1.58 -0.27 -5.23
N ASP A 146 -1.50 -1.62 -5.24
CA ASP A 146 -2.00 -2.42 -6.36
C ASP A 146 -3.51 -2.69 -6.22
N VAL A 147 -4.31 -1.85 -6.88
CA VAL A 147 -5.78 -2.00 -6.96
C VAL A 147 -6.17 -3.34 -7.58
N SER A 148 -5.40 -3.84 -8.56
CA SER A 148 -5.71 -5.11 -9.21
C SER A 148 -5.56 -6.28 -8.24
N LEU A 149 -4.52 -6.24 -7.38
CA LEU A 149 -4.39 -7.22 -6.31
C LEU A 149 -5.51 -7.08 -5.28
N ALA A 150 -5.88 -5.84 -4.92
CA ALA A 150 -6.96 -5.58 -3.98
C ALA A 150 -8.29 -6.19 -4.47
N GLU A 151 -8.66 -5.93 -5.72
CA GLU A 151 -9.84 -6.52 -6.37
C GLU A 151 -9.75 -8.05 -6.45
N TYR A 152 -8.57 -8.58 -6.78
CA TYR A 152 -8.36 -10.03 -6.93
C TYR A 152 -8.53 -10.82 -5.63
N LEU A 153 -8.21 -10.21 -4.49
CA LEU A 153 -8.29 -10.83 -3.16
C LEU A 153 -9.57 -10.48 -2.40
N TRP A 154 -10.43 -9.62 -2.97
CA TRP A 154 -11.56 -8.99 -2.29
C TRP A 154 -12.42 -9.96 -1.46
N ASP A 155 -12.78 -11.09 -2.06
CA ASP A 155 -13.64 -12.11 -1.44
C ASP A 155 -12.87 -13.19 -0.68
N ASP A 156 -11.54 -13.28 -0.82
CA ASP A 156 -10.75 -14.41 -0.34
C ASP A 156 -10.07 -14.17 1.02
N LEU A 157 -10.17 -12.97 1.59
CA LEU A 157 -9.45 -12.59 2.82
C LEU A 157 -9.93 -13.30 4.11
N HIS A 158 -11.06 -13.99 4.05
CA HIS A 158 -11.59 -14.78 5.16
C HIS A 158 -10.99 -16.20 5.23
N LEU A 159 -10.25 -16.60 4.19
CA LEU A 159 -9.66 -17.93 4.07
C LEU A 159 -8.36 -18.04 4.87
N ASP A 160 -7.88 -19.27 5.06
CA ASP A 160 -6.61 -19.51 5.76
C ASP A 160 -5.39 -18.97 4.98
N VAL A 161 -4.27 -18.84 5.69
CA VAL A 161 -3.01 -18.32 5.12
C VAL A 161 -2.52 -19.17 3.95
N GLU A 162 -2.74 -20.49 3.97
CA GLU A 162 -2.31 -21.38 2.88
C GLU A 162 -3.11 -21.10 1.59
N HIS A 163 -4.41 -20.84 1.71
CA HIS A 163 -5.23 -20.42 0.60
C HIS A 163 -4.81 -19.05 0.07
N LEU A 164 -4.58 -18.08 0.96
CA LEU A 164 -4.09 -16.76 0.58
C LEU A 164 -2.77 -16.85 -0.20
N VAL A 165 -1.81 -17.66 0.27
CA VAL A 165 -0.54 -17.91 -0.45
C VAL A 165 -0.78 -18.52 -1.83
N ARG A 166 -1.73 -19.45 -1.98
CA ARG A 166 -2.08 -20.00 -3.31
C ARG A 166 -2.65 -18.95 -4.24
N ARG A 167 -3.54 -18.08 -3.76
CA ARG A 167 -4.11 -16.97 -4.54
C ARG A 167 -3.03 -15.99 -4.96
N LEU A 168 -2.14 -15.62 -4.05
CA LEU A 168 -1.01 -14.74 -4.32
C LEU A 168 -0.05 -15.33 -5.36
N ASN A 169 0.24 -16.63 -5.29
CA ASN A 169 1.05 -17.32 -6.31
C ASN A 169 0.36 -17.31 -7.68
N ALA A 170 -0.95 -17.54 -7.73
CA ALA A 170 -1.70 -17.48 -8.98
C ALA A 170 -1.69 -16.07 -9.59
N PHE A 171 -1.84 -15.03 -8.76
CA PHE A 171 -1.71 -13.64 -9.20
C PHE A 171 -0.29 -13.34 -9.73
N ALA A 172 0.75 -13.76 -9.00
CA ALA A 172 2.14 -13.59 -9.44
C ALA A 172 2.38 -14.25 -10.80
N GLN A 173 1.82 -15.43 -11.04
CA GLN A 173 1.91 -16.11 -12.33
C GLN A 173 1.21 -15.31 -13.44
N GLN A 174 0.05 -14.70 -13.18
CA GLN A 174 -0.64 -13.83 -14.16
C GLN A 174 0.19 -12.60 -14.52
N GLN A 175 0.96 -12.07 -13.57
CA GLN A 175 1.89 -10.96 -13.78
C GLN A 175 3.24 -11.37 -14.40
N GLY A 176 3.47 -12.67 -14.64
CA GLY A 176 4.74 -13.20 -15.13
C GLY A 176 5.88 -13.15 -14.10
N TRP A 177 5.55 -13.03 -12.82
CA TRP A 177 6.50 -12.95 -11.70
C TRP A 177 6.93 -14.35 -11.23
N GLU A 178 7.65 -15.06 -12.07
CA GLU A 178 8.29 -16.33 -11.69
C GLU A 178 9.50 -16.09 -10.77
N THR A 179 9.81 -17.04 -9.87
CA THR A 179 10.94 -16.97 -8.93
C THR A 179 12.24 -16.57 -9.63
N ARG A 180 12.57 -17.27 -10.73
CA ARG A 180 13.80 -17.02 -11.50
C ARG A 180 13.83 -15.61 -12.09
N THR A 181 12.69 -15.14 -12.61
CA THR A 181 12.55 -13.80 -13.20
C THR A 181 12.78 -12.73 -12.14
N LEU A 182 12.12 -12.84 -11.00
CA LEU A 182 12.28 -11.90 -9.87
C LEU A 182 13.73 -11.86 -9.37
N GLN A 183 14.39 -13.01 -9.25
CA GLN A 183 15.81 -13.09 -8.89
C GLN A 183 16.71 -12.39 -9.92
N THR A 184 16.46 -12.60 -11.22
CA THR A 184 17.22 -11.90 -12.27
C THR A 184 17.02 -10.39 -12.25
N TRP A 185 15.91 -9.91 -11.70
CA TRP A 185 15.63 -8.49 -11.51
C TRP A 185 16.17 -7.93 -10.18
N GLY A 186 16.85 -8.74 -9.36
CA GLY A 186 17.53 -8.29 -8.14
C GLY A 186 16.71 -8.38 -6.85
N SER A 187 15.69 -9.24 -6.78
CA SER A 187 14.80 -9.34 -5.61
C SER A 187 15.50 -9.77 -4.30
N GLU A 188 16.66 -10.43 -4.40
CA GLU A 188 17.42 -10.93 -3.24
C GLU A 188 17.98 -9.80 -2.39
N GLU A 189 18.37 -8.69 -3.01
CA GLU A 189 19.02 -7.56 -2.33
C GLU A 189 18.05 -6.73 -1.48
N ILE A 190 16.74 -6.80 -1.74
CA ILE A 190 15.73 -5.98 -1.05
C ILE A 190 15.51 -6.46 0.40
N ALA A 191 15.67 -7.76 0.67
CA ALA A 191 15.53 -8.31 2.03
C ALA A 191 16.57 -7.74 3.02
N ALA A 192 17.72 -7.30 2.51
CA ALA A 192 18.81 -6.77 3.34
C ALA A 192 18.64 -5.29 3.71
N VAL A 193 17.66 -4.60 3.11
CA VAL A 193 17.48 -3.15 3.19
C VAL A 193 16.52 -2.76 4.34
N SER A 194 16.09 -3.74 5.13
CA SER A 194 15.20 -3.59 6.27
C SER A 194 15.88 -2.84 7.43
N SER A 195 15.91 -1.50 7.42
CA SER A 195 15.94 -0.71 8.66
C SER A 195 15.89 0.81 8.41
N HIS A 196 14.75 1.40 8.72
CA HIS A 196 14.52 2.78 9.19
C HIS A 196 14.91 4.00 8.32
N ASP A 197 15.88 3.92 7.40
CA ASP A 197 16.38 5.08 6.64
C ASP A 197 15.57 5.44 5.38
N GLN A 198 14.54 4.66 5.02
CA GLN A 198 13.82 4.80 3.74
C GLN A 198 12.46 5.51 3.82
N ARG A 199 12.15 6.16 4.95
CA ARG A 199 10.97 7.03 5.07
C ARG A 199 11.16 8.40 4.40
N HIS A 200 12.36 8.68 3.87
CA HIS A 200 12.60 9.86 3.05
C HIS A 200 11.90 9.74 1.70
N HIS A 201 11.38 10.86 1.18
CA HIS A 201 10.73 10.94 -0.14
C HIS A 201 11.60 10.32 -1.23
N MET A 202 11.26 9.10 -1.67
CA MET A 202 11.91 8.45 -2.80
C MET A 202 11.40 9.05 -4.10
N LEU A 203 12.08 10.08 -4.60
CA LEU A 203 11.71 10.74 -5.86
C LEU A 203 11.94 9.87 -7.10
N SER A 204 12.80 8.84 -7.00
CA SER A 204 13.09 7.93 -8.10
C SER A 204 13.45 6.52 -7.62
N PRO A 205 13.13 5.47 -8.40
CA PRO A 205 13.55 4.11 -8.14
C PRO A 205 15.08 3.95 -8.26
N PRO A 206 15.74 3.33 -7.25
CA PRO A 206 17.16 3.03 -7.30
C PRO A 206 17.50 2.22 -8.54
N ALA A 207 18.62 2.57 -9.19
CA ALA A 207 18.99 2.01 -10.50
C ALA A 207 18.99 0.48 -10.52
N GLN A 208 19.47 -0.16 -9.46
CA GLN A 208 19.53 -1.62 -9.34
C GLN A 208 18.16 -2.30 -9.28
N TRP A 209 17.09 -1.58 -8.91
CA TRP A 209 15.75 -2.15 -8.74
C TRP A 209 14.70 -1.57 -9.70
N ARG A 210 15.13 -0.75 -10.68
CA ARG A 210 14.20 -0.15 -11.65
C ARG A 210 13.44 -1.19 -12.44
N THR A 211 14.05 -2.34 -12.74
CA THR A 211 13.37 -3.42 -13.45
C THR A 211 12.22 -3.99 -12.62
N LEU A 212 12.44 -4.28 -11.32
CA LEU A 212 11.38 -4.73 -10.42
C LEU A 212 10.24 -3.71 -10.34
N TRP A 213 10.58 -2.43 -10.14
CA TRP A 213 9.60 -1.34 -10.08
C TRP A 213 8.83 -1.21 -11.40
N ALA A 214 9.52 -1.24 -12.55
CA ALA A 214 8.90 -1.09 -13.85
C ALA A 214 7.91 -2.20 -14.21
N HIS A 215 8.10 -3.39 -13.61
CA HIS A 215 7.20 -4.53 -13.73
C HIS A 215 6.17 -4.64 -12.59
N GLY A 216 6.07 -3.63 -11.71
CA GLY A 216 5.13 -3.60 -10.58
C GLY A 216 5.47 -4.56 -9.43
N ALA A 217 6.60 -5.28 -9.50
CA ALA A 217 7.01 -6.24 -8.47
C ALA A 217 7.68 -5.57 -7.26
N LEU A 218 7.90 -4.26 -7.30
CA LEU A 218 8.45 -3.44 -6.24
C LEU A 218 7.67 -2.14 -6.13
N ASN A 219 7.32 -1.79 -4.90
CA ASN A 219 6.51 -0.62 -4.61
C ASN A 219 7.13 0.20 -3.47
N TRP A 220 6.79 1.48 -3.42
CA TRP A 220 7.09 2.34 -2.29
C TRP A 220 5.82 3.05 -1.84
N THR A 221 5.54 3.02 -0.54
CA THR A 221 4.43 3.74 0.08
C THR A 221 4.95 4.56 1.26
N LEU A 222 4.20 5.58 1.67
CA LEU A 222 4.56 6.37 2.86
C LEU A 222 4.45 5.54 4.14
N GLU A 223 3.52 4.59 4.16
CA GLU A 223 3.18 3.74 5.30
C GLU A 223 4.24 2.66 5.52
N TYR A 224 4.69 2.02 4.44
CA TYR A 224 5.51 0.80 4.53
C TYR A 224 6.92 0.97 3.95
N GLY A 225 7.21 2.09 3.29
CA GLY A 225 8.47 2.31 2.59
C GLY A 225 8.60 1.40 1.37
N LEU A 226 9.84 1.07 1.01
CA LEU A 226 10.14 0.24 -0.14
C LEU A 226 9.93 -1.24 0.18
N GLU A 227 9.02 -1.88 -0.53
CA GLU A 227 8.62 -3.26 -0.29
C GLU A 227 8.44 -4.01 -1.63
N LEU A 228 8.88 -5.28 -1.69
CA LEU A 228 8.47 -6.17 -2.77
C LEU A 228 6.95 -6.32 -2.80
N HIS A 229 6.36 -6.56 -3.96
CA HIS A 229 4.93 -6.83 -4.04
C HIS A 229 4.56 -8.13 -3.29
N THR A 230 3.41 -8.18 -2.62
CA THR A 230 3.04 -9.35 -1.77
C THR A 230 2.92 -10.64 -2.56
N ALA A 231 2.41 -10.58 -3.80
CA ALA A 231 2.39 -11.73 -4.68
C ALA A 231 3.80 -12.16 -5.14
N ALA A 232 4.72 -11.21 -5.33
CA ALA A 232 6.12 -11.53 -5.62
C ALA A 232 6.80 -12.22 -4.42
N LEU A 233 6.47 -11.83 -3.18
CA LEU A 233 6.94 -12.55 -1.99
C LEU A 233 6.45 -14.00 -1.96
N ALA A 234 5.19 -14.24 -2.29
CA ALA A 234 4.63 -15.59 -2.38
C ALA A 234 5.38 -16.43 -3.42
N ALA A 235 5.63 -15.87 -4.61
CA ALA A 235 6.38 -16.54 -5.68
C ALA A 235 7.84 -16.83 -5.31
N LEU A 236 8.43 -16.03 -4.41
CA LEU A 236 9.77 -16.24 -3.87
C LEU A 236 9.80 -17.18 -2.66
N GLY A 237 8.65 -17.66 -2.18
CA GLY A 237 8.55 -18.51 -0.98
C GLY A 237 8.91 -17.80 0.33
N ARG A 238 8.72 -16.48 0.39
CA ARG A 238 9.07 -15.65 1.56
C ARG A 238 7.93 -15.57 2.57
N ASP A 239 7.61 -16.72 3.15
CA ASP A 239 6.43 -16.90 4.01
C ASP A 239 6.46 -16.02 5.27
N GLU A 240 7.63 -15.76 5.84
CA GLU A 240 7.75 -14.92 7.05
C GLU A 240 7.39 -13.46 6.78
N GLU A 241 7.87 -12.89 5.67
CA GLU A 241 7.53 -11.52 5.25
C GLU A 241 6.03 -11.40 4.93
N LEU A 242 5.45 -12.42 4.28
CA LEU A 242 4.01 -12.47 4.00
C LEU A 242 3.19 -12.53 5.29
N ARG A 243 3.55 -13.41 6.23
CA ARG A 243 2.89 -13.49 7.54
C ARG A 243 3.01 -12.18 8.30
N HIS A 244 4.15 -11.50 8.23
CA HIS A 244 4.35 -10.20 8.84
C HIS A 244 3.40 -9.13 8.26
N ARG A 245 3.13 -9.15 6.94
CA ARG A 245 2.16 -8.22 6.33
C ARG A 245 0.73 -8.50 6.78
N VAL A 246 0.34 -9.76 6.86
CA VAL A 246 -0.96 -10.17 7.42
C VAL A 246 -1.06 -9.70 8.88
N TRP A 247 -0.04 -9.99 9.69
CA TRP A 247 0.03 -9.56 11.08
C TRP A 247 -0.04 -8.03 11.21
N ARG A 248 0.64 -7.27 10.34
CA ARG A 248 0.63 -5.81 10.34
C ARG A 248 -0.78 -5.26 10.15
N GLY A 249 -1.51 -5.73 9.14
CA GLY A 249 -2.92 -5.33 8.93
C GLY A 249 -3.81 -5.73 10.10
N GLN A 250 -3.64 -6.95 10.63
CA GLN A 250 -4.36 -7.42 11.80
C GLN A 250 -4.04 -6.60 13.07
N ALA A 251 -2.79 -6.16 13.26
CA ALA A 251 -2.37 -5.41 14.43
C ALA A 251 -3.02 -4.02 14.46
N GLU A 252 -3.15 -3.39 13.30
CA GLU A 252 -3.81 -2.09 13.14
C GLU A 252 -5.29 -2.15 13.53
N LEU A 253 -5.98 -3.25 13.23
CA LEU A 253 -7.38 -3.49 13.62
C LEU A 253 -7.51 -3.94 15.08
N LEU A 254 -6.81 -5.01 15.45
CA LEU A 254 -7.08 -5.76 16.67
C LEU A 254 -6.52 -5.10 17.92
N LEU A 255 -5.32 -4.51 17.87
CA LEU A 255 -4.68 -3.97 19.07
C LEU A 255 -5.49 -2.80 19.67
N PRO A 256 -5.94 -1.80 18.88
CA PRO A 256 -6.77 -0.73 19.40
C PRO A 256 -8.13 -1.24 19.89
N LEU A 257 -8.76 -2.14 19.14
CA LEU A 257 -10.07 -2.70 19.48
C LEU A 257 -10.04 -3.51 20.79
N ILE A 258 -9.01 -4.34 20.96
CA ILE A 258 -8.76 -5.08 22.19
C ILE A 258 -8.56 -4.10 23.35
N ASP A 259 -7.65 -3.13 23.24
CA ASP A 259 -7.42 -2.21 24.36
C ASP A 259 -8.68 -1.40 24.71
N GLN A 260 -9.46 -0.98 23.71
CA GLN A 260 -10.74 -0.31 23.93
C GLN A 260 -11.72 -1.17 24.74
N MET A 261 -11.86 -2.46 24.40
CA MET A 261 -12.71 -3.37 25.16
C MET A 261 -12.21 -3.60 26.59
N ARG A 262 -10.88 -3.63 26.78
CA ARG A 262 -10.28 -3.73 28.11
C ARG A 262 -10.70 -2.56 28.99
N LEU A 263 -10.59 -1.35 28.44
CA LEU A 263 -10.98 -0.12 29.12
C LEU A 263 -12.47 -0.13 29.45
N THR A 264 -13.34 -0.51 28.50
CA THR A 264 -14.79 -0.62 28.72
C THR A 264 -15.12 -1.58 29.87
N VAL A 265 -14.53 -2.76 29.92
CA VAL A 265 -14.78 -3.71 31.03
C VAL A 265 -14.26 -3.15 32.35
N CYS A 266 -13.06 -2.54 32.36
CA CYS A 266 -12.50 -1.97 33.58
C CYS A 266 -13.34 -0.78 34.10
N ASP A 267 -13.90 0.03 33.20
CA ASP A 267 -14.80 1.13 33.54
C ASP A 267 -16.12 0.63 34.12
N ASP A 268 -16.75 -0.39 33.50
CA ASP A 268 -17.98 -1.02 34.00
C ASP A 268 -17.79 -1.58 35.43
N LEU A 269 -16.68 -2.29 35.64
CA LEU A 269 -16.31 -2.80 36.97
C LEU A 269 -16.00 -1.67 37.96
N THR A 270 -15.38 -0.58 37.50
CA THR A 270 -15.10 0.59 38.33
C THR A 270 -16.38 1.31 38.74
N HIS A 271 -17.36 1.40 37.84
CA HIS A 271 -18.66 1.98 38.13
C HIS A 271 -19.44 1.14 39.13
N SER A 272 -19.50 -0.18 38.90
CA SER A 272 -20.30 -1.10 39.70
C SER A 272 -19.69 -1.38 41.08
N TYR A 273 -18.37 -1.42 41.18
CA TYR A 273 -17.68 -1.86 42.41
C TYR A 273 -16.78 -0.80 43.02
N GLY A 274 -16.51 0.34 42.38
CA GLY A 274 -15.62 1.38 42.88
C GLY A 274 -14.15 1.15 42.51
N ARG A 275 -13.30 2.19 42.68
CA ARG A 275 -11.92 2.23 42.15
C ARG A 275 -10.96 1.17 42.68
N ASP A 276 -11.23 0.57 43.83
CA ASP A 276 -10.40 -0.45 44.46
C ASP A 276 -10.76 -1.88 44.03
N TRP A 277 -11.75 -2.08 43.14
CA TRP A 277 -12.17 -3.42 42.68
C TRP A 277 -11.02 -4.35 42.24
N PRO A 278 -9.94 -3.89 41.56
CA PRO A 278 -8.90 -4.82 41.10
C PRO A 278 -8.12 -5.45 42.26
N VAL A 279 -8.06 -4.77 43.41
CA VAL A 279 -7.26 -5.20 44.57
C VAL A 279 -8.11 -5.58 45.80
N ARG A 280 -9.43 -5.39 45.70
CA ARG A 280 -10.36 -5.57 46.83
C ARG A 280 -10.42 -7.01 47.32
N TRP A 281 -10.50 -7.96 46.40
CA TRP A 281 -10.72 -9.38 46.73
C TRP A 281 -9.48 -10.25 46.56
N ASN A 282 -8.57 -9.85 45.69
CA ASN A 282 -7.28 -10.49 45.49
C ASN A 282 -6.26 -9.44 45.03
N ARG A 283 -4.97 -9.72 45.13
CA ARG A 283 -3.92 -8.82 44.67
C ARG A 283 -3.21 -9.45 43.47
N PRO A 284 -2.82 -8.67 42.45
CA PRO A 284 -1.96 -9.16 41.38
C PRO A 284 -0.70 -9.83 41.93
N ALA A 285 -0.25 -10.90 41.26
CA ALA A 285 0.97 -11.60 41.64
C ALA A 285 2.23 -10.75 41.37
N SER A 286 2.19 -9.91 40.34
CA SER A 286 3.28 -8.99 40.02
C SER A 286 3.19 -7.72 40.88
N PRO A 287 4.27 -7.31 41.58
CA PRO A 287 4.32 -6.04 42.31
C PRO A 287 4.10 -4.82 41.41
N GLU A 288 4.58 -4.88 40.16
CA GLU A 288 4.40 -3.80 39.18
C GLU A 288 2.93 -3.67 38.77
N GLU A 289 2.25 -4.79 38.56
CA GLU A 289 0.83 -4.81 38.24
C GLU A 289 -0.01 -4.34 39.43
N ASP A 290 0.29 -4.79 40.67
CA ASP A 290 -0.38 -4.31 41.90
C ASP A 290 -0.22 -2.79 42.06
N ALA A 291 0.98 -2.24 41.84
CA ALA A 291 1.21 -0.81 41.86
C ALA A 291 0.42 -0.07 40.77
N ALA A 292 0.39 -0.61 39.55
CA ALA A 292 -0.32 -0.01 38.43
C ALA A 292 -1.85 0.04 38.67
N VAL A 293 -2.46 -1.05 39.12
CA VAL A 293 -3.91 -1.10 39.37
C VAL A 293 -4.35 -0.27 40.57
N ARG A 294 -3.45 -0.05 41.55
CA ARG A 294 -3.68 0.88 42.67
C ARG A 294 -3.69 2.34 42.21
N ASN A 295 -2.82 2.67 41.26
CA ASN A 295 -2.77 4.02 40.68
C ASN A 295 -4.00 4.27 39.79
N SER A 296 -4.38 3.29 38.96
CA SER A 296 -5.55 3.36 38.10
C SER A 296 -6.18 1.98 37.91
N PRO A 297 -7.50 1.80 38.19
CA PRO A 297 -8.16 0.51 37.93
C PRO A 297 -8.16 0.14 36.44
N LEU A 298 -8.00 1.13 35.56
CA LEU A 298 -7.88 0.94 34.11
C LEU A 298 -6.53 0.37 33.69
N ALA A 299 -5.57 0.18 34.61
CA ALA A 299 -4.31 -0.49 34.32
C ALA A 299 -4.41 -2.02 34.43
N CYS A 300 -5.58 -2.56 34.78
CA CYS A 300 -5.79 -4.00 34.90
C CYS A 300 -5.52 -4.72 33.56
N GLN A 301 -4.59 -5.67 33.57
CA GLN A 301 -4.23 -6.42 32.37
C GLN A 301 -5.18 -7.59 32.15
N TRP A 302 -5.28 -8.04 30.90
CA TRP A 302 -6.19 -9.11 30.50
C TRP A 302 -6.03 -10.41 31.30
N GLY A 303 -4.79 -10.82 31.61
CA GLY A 303 -4.52 -12.04 32.36
C GLY A 303 -5.13 -12.00 33.77
N TYR A 304 -4.93 -10.88 34.47
CA TYR A 304 -5.46 -10.72 35.82
C TYR A 304 -6.98 -10.47 35.82
N LEU A 305 -7.49 -9.71 34.85
CA LEU A 305 -8.93 -9.49 34.68
C LEU A 305 -9.69 -10.82 34.46
N GLU A 306 -9.20 -11.68 33.56
CA GLU A 306 -9.80 -13.00 33.34
C GLU A 306 -9.81 -13.84 34.63
N TRP A 307 -8.69 -13.82 35.35
CA TRP A 307 -8.55 -14.53 36.61
C TRP A 307 -9.56 -14.06 37.65
N LEU A 308 -9.73 -12.74 37.82
CA LEU A 308 -10.70 -12.15 38.75
C LEU A 308 -12.13 -12.60 38.42
N LEU A 309 -12.55 -12.49 37.16
CA LEU A 309 -13.90 -12.86 36.73
C LEU A 309 -14.20 -14.35 36.95
N LYS A 310 -13.20 -15.22 36.75
CA LYS A 310 -13.35 -16.67 36.97
C LYS A 310 -13.41 -17.03 38.45
N ASN A 311 -12.51 -16.46 39.27
CA ASN A 311 -12.22 -16.96 40.61
C ASN A 311 -12.86 -16.15 41.74
N CYS A 312 -13.22 -14.88 41.53
CA CYS A 312 -13.80 -14.06 42.60
C CYS A 312 -15.32 -14.24 42.68
N ALA A 313 -15.80 -14.75 43.82
CA ALA A 313 -17.23 -14.98 44.05
C ALA A 313 -18.08 -13.69 44.00
N HIS A 314 -17.48 -12.54 44.29
CA HIS A 314 -18.15 -11.24 44.25
C HIS A 314 -18.40 -10.72 42.83
N LEU A 315 -17.72 -11.28 41.82
CA LEU A 315 -17.87 -10.92 40.40
C LEU A 315 -18.72 -11.92 39.63
N ARG A 316 -19.60 -12.68 40.32
CA ARG A 316 -20.43 -13.71 39.68
C ARG A 316 -21.37 -13.14 38.62
N SER A 317 -21.94 -11.95 38.83
CA SER A 317 -22.78 -11.26 37.84
C SER A 317 -21.98 -10.85 36.60
N GLU A 318 -20.69 -10.57 36.77
CA GLU A 318 -19.80 -10.09 35.71
C GLU A 318 -19.20 -11.21 34.87
N ARG A 319 -19.54 -12.47 35.16
CA ARG A 319 -19.10 -13.62 34.38
C ARG A 319 -19.56 -13.57 32.91
N ARG A 320 -20.54 -12.72 32.60
CA ARG A 320 -20.92 -12.36 31.22
C ARG A 320 -19.73 -11.91 30.37
N TRP A 321 -18.73 -11.27 30.99
CA TRP A 321 -17.53 -10.76 30.32
C TRP A 321 -16.47 -11.82 30.02
N ILE A 322 -16.58 -13.03 30.60
CA ILE A 322 -15.53 -14.06 30.46
C ILE A 322 -15.24 -14.44 29.01
N PRO A 323 -16.24 -14.68 28.12
CA PRO A 323 -15.96 -15.04 26.74
C PRO A 323 -15.14 -13.98 25.99
N LEU A 324 -15.56 -12.71 26.07
CA LEU A 324 -14.85 -11.57 25.50
C LEU A 324 -13.42 -11.46 26.03
N VAL A 325 -13.24 -11.45 27.35
CA VAL A 325 -11.94 -11.29 28.01
C VAL A 325 -10.99 -12.45 27.65
N SER A 326 -11.51 -13.67 27.57
CA SER A 326 -10.71 -14.86 27.23
C SER A 326 -10.21 -14.80 25.78
N LEU A 327 -11.08 -14.44 24.83
CA LEU A 327 -10.72 -14.27 23.43
C LEU A 327 -9.75 -13.11 23.23
N ALA A 328 -10.04 -11.93 23.80
CA ALA A 328 -9.18 -10.75 23.70
C ALA A 328 -7.76 -11.04 24.22
N ARG A 329 -7.64 -11.75 25.35
CA ARG A 329 -6.33 -12.17 25.88
C ARG A 329 -5.60 -13.09 24.91
N TRP A 330 -6.29 -14.09 24.37
CA TRP A 330 -5.68 -15.04 23.44
C TRP A 330 -5.21 -14.33 22.17
N ILE A 331 -6.06 -13.53 21.52
CA ILE A 331 -5.70 -12.76 20.32
C ILE A 331 -4.51 -11.86 20.61
N ARG A 332 -4.55 -11.08 21.69
CA ARG A 332 -3.44 -10.19 22.08
C ARG A 332 -2.13 -10.95 22.22
N ASN A 333 -2.15 -12.16 22.78
CA ASN A 333 -0.96 -12.97 22.93
C ASN A 333 -0.43 -13.48 21.59
N GLU A 334 -1.30 -13.92 20.67
CA GLU A 334 -0.88 -14.29 19.30
C GLU A 334 -0.24 -13.08 18.59
N MET A 335 -0.88 -11.91 18.68
CA MET A 335 -0.35 -10.68 18.10
C MET A 335 1.00 -10.27 18.71
N ALA A 336 1.19 -10.43 20.02
CA ALA A 336 2.47 -10.16 20.68
C ALA A 336 3.60 -11.11 20.22
N HIS A 337 3.26 -12.26 19.64
CA HIS A 337 4.18 -13.25 19.10
C HIS A 337 4.28 -13.23 17.57
N TYR A 338 3.79 -12.18 16.90
CA TYR A 338 3.79 -12.03 15.44
C TYR A 338 3.05 -13.17 14.71
N ARG A 339 2.05 -13.76 15.37
CA ARG A 339 1.26 -14.85 14.80
C ARG A 339 -0.05 -14.30 14.27
N PRO A 340 -0.36 -14.49 12.98
CA PRO A 340 -1.65 -14.13 12.44
C PRO A 340 -2.78 -14.92 13.11
N VAL A 341 -3.90 -14.25 13.37
CA VAL A 341 -5.15 -14.90 13.79
C VAL A 341 -6.04 -15.19 12.60
N THR A 342 -6.92 -16.19 12.70
CA THR A 342 -7.84 -16.51 11.60
C THR A 342 -9.02 -15.55 11.59
N PHE A 343 -9.68 -15.40 10.43
CA PHE A 343 -10.91 -14.62 10.36
C PHE A 343 -11.99 -15.15 11.31
N ARG A 344 -12.10 -16.47 11.47
CA ARG A 344 -13.04 -17.10 12.40
C ARG A 344 -12.79 -16.68 13.85
N ASP A 345 -11.53 -16.56 14.27
CA ASP A 345 -11.20 -16.10 15.61
C ASP A 345 -11.60 -14.63 15.81
N PHE A 346 -11.37 -13.81 14.78
CA PHE A 346 -11.79 -12.42 14.78
C PHE A 346 -13.32 -12.26 14.78
N GLU A 347 -14.03 -13.00 13.94
CA GLU A 347 -15.51 -13.01 13.88
C GLU A 347 -16.09 -13.40 15.24
N GLY A 348 -15.54 -14.44 15.88
CA GLY A 348 -15.95 -14.83 17.23
C GLY A 348 -15.68 -13.75 18.28
N PHE A 349 -14.57 -13.02 18.16
CA PHE A 349 -14.28 -11.87 19.03
C PHE A 349 -15.22 -10.69 18.75
N TRP A 350 -15.49 -10.39 17.48
CA TRP A 350 -16.38 -9.30 17.06
C TRP A 350 -17.81 -9.52 17.57
N TYR A 351 -18.34 -10.74 17.45
CA TYR A 351 -19.63 -11.11 18.02
C TYR A 351 -19.71 -10.81 19.53
N GLU A 352 -18.64 -11.10 20.28
CA GLU A 352 -18.57 -10.81 21.71
C GLU A 352 -18.49 -9.31 22.02
N VAL A 353 -17.87 -8.52 21.13
CA VAL A 353 -17.85 -7.05 21.20
C VAL A 353 -19.25 -6.47 20.98
N GLU A 354 -19.98 -6.93 19.97
CA GLU A 354 -21.33 -6.45 19.69
C GLU A 354 -22.29 -6.82 20.81
N ARG A 355 -22.19 -8.05 21.33
CA ARG A 355 -22.98 -8.50 22.47
C ARG A 355 -22.72 -7.65 23.72
N ALA A 356 -21.47 -7.23 23.93
CA ALA A 356 -21.09 -6.34 25.01
C ALA A 356 -21.67 -4.93 24.84
N ALA A 357 -21.69 -4.39 23.63
CA ALA A 357 -22.21 -3.05 23.34
C ALA A 357 -23.74 -2.94 23.45
N ALA A 358 -24.46 -4.07 23.36
CA ALA A 358 -25.92 -4.12 23.50
C ALA A 358 -26.42 -4.02 24.96
N HIS A 359 -25.51 -4.00 25.94
CA HIS A 359 -25.79 -3.98 27.38
C HIS A 359 -25.27 -2.70 28.03
#